data_AF-A0A6A7L1K0-F1
#
_entry.id   AF-A0A6A7L1K0-F1
#
_cell.length_a   1.000
_cell.length_b   1.000
_cell.length_c   1.000
_cell.angle_alpha   90.00
_cell.angle_beta   90.00
_cell.angle_gamma   90.00
#
_symmetry.space_group_name_H-M   'P 1'
#
loop_
_entity.id
_entity.type
_entity.pdbx_description
1 polymer ?
#
loop_
_entity_poly.entity_id
_entity_poly.type
_entity_poly.pdbx_seq_one_letter_code
_entity_poly.pdbx_strand_id
1 'polypeptide(L)'
;MALHDTFIKVITDKTLEAAERAVVDIIVRKLRAQSVTVSKATRDGIERAVRAREFSTIRLPDPAVPAGRRQPKLSITKADLRVLNRIESRLRKSLPRIVEAETTKLAPRLLNDLIKRWPDQATSEQESLALFQRHQWRRWRKGLSRLAMMLTITRELGGQLAAQYSATPDRLPHVLIRLHARACTVADEVLTLLQAGFADAAMARWRTLHEIAVTSLFLQEHGETAAERFLAHEAIDELKAARLHQKHARRLGLKRLHRRDIDRLKRIVRKRIATFGPGFRSPYGWAANGPSDHVRGFDDVERRTSLSHWRPSYKAASHQVHATPNAMFEWIAVYGSDGPLGGRSMLGVADPGQRTAISLNQVTAAVATCGKPSPTFDTVLTLKILRLACTEAINDFIEAHRKQQRLLAKHRRRTPRRR
;
A
#
# COMPACT_ATOMS: atom_id res chain seq x y z
N MET A 1 11.61 -13.79 -13.12
CA MET A 1 10.99 -15.12 -13.31
C MET A 1 10.05 -15.03 -14.50
N ALA A 2 10.41 -15.60 -15.66
CA ALA A 2 9.74 -15.37 -16.94
C ALA A 2 8.56 -16.33 -17.18
N LEU A 3 7.53 -16.22 -16.34
CA LEU A 3 6.28 -16.96 -16.52
C LEU A 3 5.55 -16.56 -17.82
N HIS A 4 5.71 -15.30 -18.22
CA HIS A 4 5.07 -14.71 -19.39
C HIS A 4 5.55 -15.32 -20.71
N ASP A 5 6.88 -15.45 -20.87
CA ASP A 5 7.48 -15.91 -22.13
C ASP A 5 7.16 -17.38 -22.41
N THR A 6 7.09 -18.20 -21.36
CA THR A 6 6.71 -19.61 -21.47
C THR A 6 5.26 -19.76 -21.97
N PHE A 7 4.35 -18.94 -21.45
CA PHE A 7 2.94 -18.99 -21.83
C PHE A 7 2.70 -18.50 -23.25
N ILE A 8 3.30 -17.36 -23.64
CA ILE A 8 3.20 -16.83 -25.00
C ILE A 8 3.70 -17.83 -26.01
N LYS A 9 4.84 -18.49 -25.73
CA LYS A 9 5.41 -19.49 -26.63
C LYS A 9 4.44 -20.65 -26.87
N VAL A 10 3.86 -21.24 -25.82
CA VAL A 10 2.91 -22.37 -25.95
C VAL A 10 1.66 -22.00 -26.76
N ILE A 11 1.08 -20.81 -26.51
CA ILE A 11 -0.10 -20.35 -27.27
C ILE A 11 0.28 -20.06 -28.73
N THR A 12 1.43 -19.42 -28.95
CA THR A 12 1.91 -19.07 -30.29
C THR A 12 2.18 -20.33 -31.12
N ASP A 13 2.86 -21.32 -30.54
CA ASP A 13 3.17 -22.58 -31.23
C ASP A 13 1.88 -23.32 -31.64
N LYS A 14 0.88 -23.41 -30.75
CA LYS A 14 -0.40 -24.07 -31.06
C LYS A 14 -1.25 -23.33 -32.10
N THR A 15 -1.24 -22.00 -32.05
CA THR A 15 -1.98 -21.19 -33.03
C THR A 15 -1.31 -21.21 -34.40
N LEU A 16 0.03 -21.20 -34.42
CA LEU A 16 0.84 -21.32 -35.63
C LEU A 16 0.63 -22.67 -36.31
N GLU A 17 0.69 -23.78 -35.56
CA GLU A 17 0.42 -25.12 -36.10
C GLU A 17 -0.96 -25.23 -36.76
N ALA A 18 -1.98 -24.60 -36.19
CA ALA A 18 -3.33 -24.63 -36.74
C ALA A 18 -3.44 -23.80 -38.04
N ALA A 19 -2.71 -22.67 -38.13
CA ALA A 19 -2.62 -21.86 -39.33
C ALA A 19 -1.84 -22.59 -40.45
N GLU A 20 -0.74 -23.27 -40.11
CA GLU A 20 0.04 -24.08 -41.07
C GLU A 20 -0.81 -25.20 -41.68
N ARG A 21 -1.55 -25.95 -40.85
CA ARG A 21 -2.46 -27.01 -41.35
C ARG A 21 -3.52 -26.48 -42.30
N ALA A 22 -4.06 -25.29 -42.03
CA ALA A 22 -5.04 -24.65 -42.90
C ALA A 22 -4.48 -24.30 -44.28
N VAL A 23 -3.25 -23.81 -44.33
CA VAL A 23 -2.55 -23.51 -45.59
C VAL A 23 -2.27 -24.79 -46.37
N VAL A 24 -1.80 -25.85 -45.69
CA VAL A 24 -1.57 -27.17 -46.29
C VAL A 24 -2.86 -27.73 -46.89
N ASP A 25 -3.99 -27.65 -46.18
CA ASP A 25 -5.28 -28.14 -46.68
C ASP A 25 -5.75 -27.37 -47.93
N ILE A 26 -5.51 -26.05 -48.00
CA ILE A 26 -5.81 -25.25 -49.20
C ILE A 26 -4.96 -25.70 -50.39
N ILE A 27 -3.66 -25.93 -50.18
CA ILE A 27 -2.73 -26.40 -51.22
C ILE A 27 -3.17 -27.77 -51.73
N VAL A 28 -3.41 -28.72 -50.82
CA VAL A 28 -3.85 -30.08 -51.16
C VAL A 28 -5.16 -30.07 -51.94
N ARG A 29 -6.13 -29.25 -51.53
CA ARG A 29 -7.42 -29.13 -52.23
C ARG A 29 -7.24 -28.65 -53.66
N LYS A 30 -6.39 -27.64 -53.88
CA LYS A 30 -6.12 -27.10 -55.23
C LYS A 30 -5.36 -28.09 -56.11
N LEU A 31 -4.40 -28.83 -55.57
CA LEU A 31 -3.70 -29.89 -56.30
C LEU A 31 -4.68 -30.98 -56.76
N ARG A 32 -5.57 -31.44 -55.88
CA ARG A 32 -6.61 -32.42 -56.24
C ARG A 32 -7.57 -31.89 -57.30
N ALA A 33 -7.94 -30.61 -57.26
CA ALA A 33 -8.78 -29.98 -58.28
C ALA A 33 -8.10 -29.96 -59.67
N GLN A 34 -6.76 -30.00 -59.72
CA GLN A 34 -5.97 -30.14 -60.95
C GLN A 34 -5.66 -31.62 -61.28
N SER A 35 -6.35 -32.56 -60.64
CA SER A 35 -6.16 -34.02 -60.81
C SER A 35 -4.74 -34.52 -60.49
N VAL A 36 -4.07 -33.87 -59.53
CA VAL A 36 -2.78 -34.31 -58.97
C VAL A 36 -3.05 -35.27 -57.80
N THR A 37 -2.43 -36.45 -57.81
CA THR A 37 -2.58 -37.42 -56.74
C THR A 37 -1.72 -37.00 -55.55
N VAL A 38 -2.36 -36.75 -54.40
CA VAL A 38 -1.66 -36.36 -53.18
C VAL A 38 -1.48 -37.59 -52.28
N SER A 39 -0.31 -38.24 -52.42
CA SER A 39 0.12 -39.30 -51.51
C SER A 39 0.51 -38.77 -50.13
N LYS A 40 0.71 -39.65 -49.15
CA LYS A 40 1.24 -39.28 -47.82
C LYS A 40 2.58 -38.55 -47.94
N ALA A 41 3.51 -39.09 -48.74
CA ALA A 41 4.82 -38.46 -48.99
C ALA A 41 4.71 -37.06 -49.63
N THR A 42 3.73 -36.87 -50.52
CA THR A 42 3.43 -35.58 -51.16
C THR A 42 2.91 -34.57 -50.13
N ARG A 43 2.00 -34.99 -49.24
CA ARG A 43 1.47 -34.14 -48.17
C ARG A 43 2.57 -33.74 -47.18
N ASP A 44 3.40 -34.68 -46.76
CA ASP A 44 4.52 -34.43 -45.83
C ASP A 44 5.53 -33.43 -46.43
N GLY A 45 5.75 -33.48 -47.75
CA GLY A 45 6.58 -32.51 -48.47
C GLY A 45 6.00 -31.09 -48.45
N ILE A 46 4.67 -30.96 -48.60
CA ILE A 46 3.97 -29.67 -48.52
C ILE A 46 4.00 -29.13 -47.09
N GLU A 47 3.80 -29.97 -46.08
CA GLU A 47 3.88 -29.58 -44.67
C GLU A 47 5.27 -29.04 -44.30
N ARG A 48 6.34 -29.70 -44.77
CA ARG A 48 7.72 -29.20 -44.61
C ARG A 48 7.94 -27.84 -45.27
N ALA A 49 7.48 -27.67 -46.51
CA ALA A 49 7.63 -26.41 -47.23
C ALA A 49 6.86 -25.25 -46.57
N VAL A 50 5.64 -25.50 -46.09
CA VAL A 50 4.83 -24.50 -45.36
C VAL A 50 5.51 -24.10 -44.05
N ARG A 51 6.07 -25.05 -43.30
CA ARG A 51 6.85 -24.78 -42.08
C ARG A 51 8.14 -23.99 -42.36
N ALA A 52 8.83 -24.32 -43.45
CA ALA A 52 10.02 -23.60 -43.91
C ALA A 52 9.71 -22.23 -44.53
N ARG A 53 8.42 -21.89 -44.71
CA ARG A 53 7.93 -20.66 -45.37
C ARG A 53 8.39 -20.54 -46.84
N GLU A 54 8.58 -21.68 -47.48
CA GLU A 54 8.96 -21.79 -48.89
C GLU A 54 7.70 -21.83 -49.78
N PHE A 55 7.20 -20.66 -50.16
CA PHE A 55 5.96 -20.52 -50.92
C PHE A 55 6.17 -20.36 -52.44
N SER A 56 7.40 -20.22 -52.90
CA SER A 56 7.74 -19.98 -54.30
C SER A 56 7.78 -21.25 -55.14
N THR A 57 8.40 -22.32 -54.64
CA THR A 57 8.55 -23.60 -55.36
C THR A 57 8.53 -24.78 -54.40
N ILE A 58 7.53 -25.65 -54.48
CA ILE A 58 7.44 -26.89 -53.68
C ILE A 58 7.68 -28.09 -54.59
N ARG A 59 8.74 -28.87 -54.33
CA ARG A 59 9.03 -30.10 -55.06
C ARG A 59 8.16 -31.25 -54.53
N LEU A 60 7.36 -31.85 -55.41
CA LEU A 60 6.53 -33.01 -55.08
C LEU A 60 7.25 -34.31 -55.51
N PRO A 61 7.12 -35.42 -54.75
CA PRO A 61 7.64 -36.72 -55.16
C PRO A 61 6.94 -37.28 -56.41
N ASP A 62 7.68 -37.94 -57.30
CA ASP A 62 7.18 -38.66 -58.49
C ASP A 62 6.51 -39.99 -58.08
N PRO A 63 5.32 -40.41 -58.59
CA PRO A 63 4.53 -39.89 -59.71
C PRO A 63 3.28 -39.12 -59.26
N ALA A 64 3.45 -38.07 -58.46
CA ALA A 64 2.32 -37.23 -58.05
C ALA A 64 1.66 -36.50 -59.25
N VAL A 65 2.41 -36.27 -60.34
CA VAL A 65 1.96 -35.59 -61.55
C VAL A 65 1.96 -36.57 -62.73
N PRO A 66 0.81 -36.87 -63.37
CA PRO A 66 0.76 -37.78 -64.53
C PRO A 66 1.64 -37.30 -65.70
N ALA A 67 2.31 -38.25 -66.36
CA ALA A 67 3.17 -37.99 -67.52
C ALA A 67 2.42 -37.19 -68.60
N GLY A 68 2.98 -36.06 -69.03
CA GLY A 68 2.44 -35.19 -70.10
C GLY A 68 1.67 -33.94 -69.64
N ARG A 69 1.55 -33.65 -68.34
CA ARG A 69 0.94 -32.38 -67.85
C ARG A 69 1.98 -31.33 -67.44
N ARG A 70 1.67 -30.05 -67.71
CA ARG A 70 2.41 -28.88 -67.21
C ARG A 70 2.41 -28.85 -65.67
N GLN A 71 3.49 -28.34 -65.08
CA GLN A 71 3.61 -28.14 -63.62
C GLN A 71 2.37 -27.41 -63.07
N PRO A 72 1.72 -27.93 -62.00
CA PRO A 72 0.52 -27.31 -61.45
C PRO A 72 0.84 -25.95 -60.86
N LYS A 73 0.29 -24.89 -61.46
CA LYS A 73 0.43 -23.51 -60.97
C LYS A 73 -0.66 -23.24 -59.93
N LEU A 74 -0.25 -22.84 -58.73
CA LEU A 74 -1.15 -22.49 -57.63
C LEU A 74 -1.15 -20.97 -57.45
N SER A 75 -2.34 -20.37 -57.42
CA SER A 75 -2.53 -18.96 -57.06
C SER A 75 -3.51 -18.85 -55.90
N ILE A 76 -3.30 -17.88 -55.01
CA ILE A 76 -4.23 -17.54 -53.94
C ILE A 76 -5.40 -16.76 -54.54
N THR A 77 -6.63 -17.22 -54.32
CA THR A 77 -7.85 -16.58 -54.82
C THR A 77 -8.63 -15.91 -53.68
N LYS A 78 -9.59 -15.04 -54.03
CA LYS A 78 -10.55 -14.48 -53.06
C LYS A 78 -11.36 -15.56 -52.32
N ALA A 79 -11.56 -16.73 -52.91
CA ALA A 79 -12.21 -17.85 -52.23
C ALA A 79 -11.32 -18.47 -51.15
N ASP A 80 -10.00 -18.54 -51.40
CA ASP A 80 -9.03 -19.05 -50.42
C ASP A 80 -8.87 -18.09 -49.24
N LEU A 81 -8.85 -16.78 -49.51
CA LEU A 81 -8.86 -15.76 -48.46
C LEU A 81 -10.12 -15.87 -47.57
N ARG A 82 -11.30 -16.16 -48.15
CA ARG A 82 -12.52 -16.40 -47.37
C ARG A 82 -12.44 -17.66 -46.50
N VAL A 83 -11.74 -18.69 -46.95
CA VAL A 83 -11.48 -19.90 -46.16
C VAL A 83 -10.53 -19.59 -45.00
N LEU A 84 -9.43 -18.88 -45.27
CA LEU A 84 -8.47 -18.45 -44.24
C LEU A 84 -9.15 -17.56 -43.18
N ASN A 85 -9.96 -16.58 -43.57
CA ASN A 85 -10.69 -15.71 -42.63
C ASN A 85 -11.70 -16.49 -41.77
N ARG A 86 -12.34 -17.55 -42.31
CA ARG A 86 -13.22 -18.42 -41.50
C ARG A 86 -12.42 -19.23 -40.48
N ILE A 87 -11.24 -19.72 -40.87
CA ILE A 87 -10.35 -20.48 -39.99
C ILE A 87 -9.79 -19.57 -38.89
N GLU A 88 -9.36 -18.37 -39.24
CA GLU A 88 -8.97 -17.32 -38.29
C GLU A 88 -10.10 -17.02 -37.29
N SER A 89 -11.33 -16.82 -37.79
CA SER A 89 -12.50 -16.58 -36.93
C SER A 89 -12.79 -17.76 -35.98
N ARG A 90 -12.68 -19.00 -36.46
CA ARG A 90 -12.82 -20.21 -35.63
C ARG A 90 -11.70 -20.30 -34.59
N LEU A 91 -10.46 -20.05 -34.98
CA LEU A 91 -9.30 -20.04 -34.08
C LEU A 91 -9.49 -19.00 -32.98
N ARG A 92 -9.86 -17.77 -33.34
CA ARG A 92 -10.16 -16.69 -32.39
C ARG A 92 -11.28 -17.06 -31.41
N LYS A 93 -12.34 -17.74 -31.88
CA LYS A 93 -13.42 -18.25 -31.02
C LYS A 93 -12.98 -19.40 -30.12
N SER A 94 -12.02 -20.21 -30.56
CA SER A 94 -11.48 -21.34 -29.78
C SER A 94 -10.37 -20.93 -28.79
N LEU A 95 -9.75 -19.76 -29.00
CA LEU A 95 -8.61 -19.29 -28.21
C LEU A 95 -8.90 -19.27 -26.70
N PRO A 96 -10.06 -18.80 -26.20
CA PRO A 96 -10.36 -18.87 -24.77
C PRO A 96 -10.35 -20.31 -24.21
N ARG A 97 -10.84 -21.29 -24.97
CA ARG A 97 -10.83 -22.71 -24.56
C ARG A 97 -9.43 -23.31 -24.59
N ILE A 98 -8.62 -22.93 -25.58
CA ILE A 98 -7.22 -23.36 -25.66
C ILE A 98 -6.44 -22.78 -24.48
N VAL A 99 -6.59 -21.49 -24.20
CA VAL A 99 -6.00 -20.82 -23.04
C VAL A 99 -6.39 -21.55 -21.76
N GLU A 100 -7.69 -21.78 -21.53
CA GLU A 100 -8.18 -22.47 -20.33
C GLU A 100 -7.62 -23.88 -20.16
N ALA A 101 -7.57 -24.66 -21.25
CA ALA A 101 -7.05 -26.02 -21.21
C ALA A 101 -5.54 -26.07 -20.93
N GLU A 102 -4.78 -25.11 -21.47
CA GLU A 102 -3.34 -25.03 -21.23
C GLU A 102 -3.02 -24.47 -19.85
N THR A 103 -3.73 -23.44 -19.38
CA THR A 103 -3.55 -22.90 -18.02
C THR A 103 -3.89 -23.94 -16.97
N THR A 104 -4.96 -24.72 -17.15
CA THR A 104 -5.33 -25.82 -16.24
C THR A 104 -4.22 -26.85 -16.08
N LYS A 105 -3.46 -27.12 -17.15
CA LYS A 105 -2.34 -28.08 -17.14
C LYS A 105 -1.04 -27.48 -16.61
N LEU A 106 -0.74 -26.24 -17.01
CA LEU A 106 0.53 -25.58 -16.70
C LEU A 106 0.54 -25.00 -15.29
N ALA A 107 -0.56 -24.44 -14.80
CA ALA A 107 -0.61 -23.75 -13.52
C ALA A 107 -0.21 -24.64 -12.32
N PRO A 108 -0.72 -25.88 -12.16
CA PRO A 108 -0.29 -26.74 -11.06
C PRO A 108 1.20 -27.11 -11.13
N ARG A 109 1.73 -27.32 -12.34
CA ARG A 109 3.15 -27.65 -12.55
C ARG A 109 4.05 -26.47 -12.20
N LEU A 110 3.69 -25.28 -12.67
CA LEU A 110 4.39 -24.05 -12.35
C LEU A 110 4.32 -23.77 -10.85
N LEU A 111 3.15 -23.90 -10.22
CA LEU A 111 3.01 -23.73 -8.77
C LEU A 111 3.90 -24.69 -7.99
N ASN A 112 3.95 -25.98 -8.36
CA ASN A 112 4.81 -26.95 -7.71
C ASN A 112 6.30 -26.60 -7.86
N ASP A 113 6.73 -26.12 -9.04
CA ASP A 113 8.10 -25.63 -9.24
C ASP A 113 8.38 -24.40 -8.36
N LEU A 114 7.45 -23.46 -8.27
CA LEU A 114 7.56 -22.28 -7.41
C LEU A 114 7.67 -22.66 -5.94
N ILE A 115 6.82 -23.57 -5.46
CA ILE A 115 6.86 -24.06 -4.08
C ILE A 115 8.21 -24.73 -3.80
N LYS A 116 8.69 -25.56 -4.73
CA LYS A 116 9.99 -26.25 -4.59
C LYS A 116 11.17 -25.27 -4.51
N ARG A 117 11.14 -24.20 -5.30
CA ARG A 117 12.20 -23.20 -5.38
C ARG A 117 12.07 -22.06 -4.36
N TRP A 118 10.91 -21.95 -3.71
CA TRP A 118 10.61 -20.87 -2.79
C TRP A 118 11.58 -20.80 -1.59
N PRO A 119 12.02 -21.90 -0.95
CA PRO A 119 12.96 -21.80 0.16
C PRO A 119 14.28 -21.09 -0.19
N ASP A 120 14.86 -21.42 -1.35
CA ASP A 120 16.10 -20.79 -1.84
C ASP A 120 15.85 -19.31 -2.19
N GLN A 121 14.75 -19.03 -2.89
CA GLN A 121 14.36 -17.65 -3.21
C GLN A 121 14.12 -16.85 -1.93
N ALA A 122 13.41 -17.40 -0.95
CA ALA A 122 13.10 -16.74 0.31
C ALA A 122 14.37 -16.42 1.11
N THR A 123 15.37 -17.31 1.08
CA THR A 123 16.69 -17.05 1.67
C THR A 123 17.36 -15.86 0.98
N SER A 124 17.36 -15.83 -0.36
CA SER A 124 17.91 -14.70 -1.13
C SER A 124 17.17 -13.38 -0.88
N GLU A 125 15.84 -13.42 -0.72
CA GLU A 125 15.03 -12.25 -0.34
C GLU A 125 15.36 -11.76 1.06
N GLN A 126 15.59 -12.67 2.02
CA GLN A 126 16.01 -12.32 3.39
C GLN A 126 17.39 -11.68 3.43
N GLU A 127 18.35 -12.19 2.67
CA GLU A 127 19.68 -11.59 2.54
C GLU A 127 19.61 -10.20 1.91
N SER A 128 18.82 -10.05 0.85
CA SER A 128 18.57 -8.77 0.20
C SER A 128 17.92 -7.76 1.15
N LEU A 129 16.98 -8.21 1.98
CA LEU A 129 16.36 -7.40 3.03
C LEU A 129 17.38 -6.97 4.10
N ALA A 130 18.22 -7.89 4.57
CA ALA A 130 19.25 -7.58 5.57
C ALA A 130 20.26 -6.56 5.03
N LEU A 131 20.68 -6.69 3.77
CA LEU A 131 21.54 -5.71 3.10
C LEU A 131 20.84 -4.34 2.99
N PHE A 132 19.58 -4.32 2.56
CA PHE A 132 18.79 -3.10 2.51
C PHE A 132 18.73 -2.40 3.88
N GLN A 133 18.40 -3.13 4.94
CA GLN A 133 18.31 -2.59 6.30
C GLN A 133 19.66 -2.04 6.79
N ARG A 134 20.78 -2.71 6.48
CA ARG A 134 22.13 -2.19 6.77
C ARG A 134 22.38 -0.86 6.07
N HIS A 135 22.01 -0.73 4.79
CA HIS A 135 22.16 0.52 4.05
C HIS A 135 21.24 1.63 4.59
N GLN A 136 19.99 1.28 4.90
CA GLN A 136 19.01 2.17 5.49
C GLN A 136 19.51 2.73 6.83
N TRP A 137 19.96 1.85 7.71
CA TRP A 137 20.56 2.23 8.99
C TRP A 137 21.77 3.12 8.80
N ARG A 138 22.75 2.72 7.97
CA ARG A 138 23.96 3.53 7.72
C ARG A 138 23.66 4.94 7.24
N ARG A 139 22.59 5.12 6.45
CA ARG A 139 22.21 6.43 5.89
C ARG A 139 21.53 7.33 6.91
N TRP A 140 20.69 6.77 7.77
CA TRP A 140 19.82 7.53 8.68
C TRP A 140 20.17 7.36 10.16
N ARG A 141 21.28 6.68 10.47
CA ARG A 141 21.69 6.26 11.82
C ARG A 141 21.50 7.33 12.87
N LYS A 142 22.09 8.52 12.67
CA LYS A 142 22.07 9.58 13.69
C LYS A 142 20.63 9.95 14.10
N GLY A 143 19.79 10.31 13.12
CA GLY A 143 18.40 10.69 13.38
C GLY A 143 17.56 9.54 13.95
N LEU A 144 17.71 8.32 13.43
CA LEU A 144 16.99 7.14 13.94
C LEU A 144 17.42 6.78 15.37
N SER A 145 18.71 6.79 15.68
CA SER A 145 19.23 6.55 17.02
C SER A 145 18.75 7.62 18.01
N ARG A 146 18.70 8.87 17.59
CA ARG A 146 18.26 9.99 18.44
C ARG A 146 16.77 9.93 18.73
N LEU A 147 15.96 9.60 17.72
CA LEU A 147 14.53 9.35 17.92
C LEU A 147 14.28 8.14 18.84
N ALA A 148 15.05 7.06 18.69
CA ALA A 148 14.99 5.90 19.58
C ALA A 148 15.33 6.28 21.03
N MET A 149 16.39 7.06 21.24
CA MET A 149 16.78 7.57 22.56
C MET A 149 15.67 8.43 23.17
N MET A 150 15.08 9.36 22.40
CA MET A 150 13.94 10.16 22.86
C MET A 150 12.76 9.29 23.29
N LEU A 151 12.46 8.23 22.54
CA LEU A 151 11.38 7.29 22.87
C LEU A 151 11.65 6.56 24.19
N THR A 152 12.89 6.12 24.43
CA THR A 152 13.29 5.51 25.71
C THR A 152 13.10 6.48 26.89
N ILE A 153 13.66 7.68 26.80
CA ILE A 153 13.52 8.71 27.86
C ILE A 153 12.05 9.05 28.09
N THR A 154 11.27 9.16 27.00
CA THR A 154 9.84 9.46 27.08
C THR A 154 9.07 8.36 27.81
N ARG A 155 9.38 7.08 27.56
CA ARG A 155 8.75 5.93 28.23
C ARG A 155 9.09 5.89 29.72
N GLU A 156 10.35 6.16 30.07
CA GLU A 156 10.81 6.22 31.47
C GLU A 156 10.07 7.32 32.24
N LEU A 157 10.04 8.55 31.69
CA LEU A 157 9.29 9.65 32.30
C LEU A 157 7.79 9.33 32.39
N GLY A 158 7.22 8.73 31.34
CA GLY A 158 5.82 8.29 31.35
C GLY A 158 5.53 7.29 32.49
N GLY A 159 6.43 6.34 32.74
CA GLY A 159 6.30 5.41 33.86
C GLY A 159 6.28 6.10 35.22
N GLN A 160 7.16 7.09 35.41
CA GLN A 160 7.21 7.90 36.63
C GLN A 160 5.93 8.72 36.83
N LEU A 161 5.47 9.41 35.77
CA LEU A 161 4.24 10.20 35.80
C LEU A 161 3.00 9.33 36.04
N ALA A 162 2.95 8.13 35.46
CA ALA A 162 1.87 7.18 35.69
C ALA A 162 1.79 6.76 37.17
N ALA A 163 2.92 6.50 37.81
CA ALA A 163 2.98 6.20 39.23
C ALA A 163 2.54 7.42 40.07
N GLN A 164 3.02 8.62 39.74
CA GLN A 164 2.64 9.87 40.39
C GLN A 164 1.14 10.17 40.31
N TYR A 165 0.51 9.91 39.16
CA TYR A 165 -0.90 10.18 38.93
C TYR A 165 -1.83 9.02 39.31
N SER A 166 -1.30 7.87 39.73
CA SER A 166 -2.10 6.68 40.06
C SER A 166 -3.16 6.94 41.14
N ALA A 167 -2.86 7.80 42.11
CA ALA A 167 -3.73 8.12 43.24
C ALA A 167 -4.61 9.36 43.03
N THR A 168 -4.46 10.10 41.93
CA THR A 168 -5.28 11.30 41.71
C THR A 168 -6.72 10.92 41.33
N PRO A 169 -7.74 11.58 41.91
CA PRO A 169 -9.13 11.43 41.47
C PRO A 169 -9.42 12.18 40.15
N ASP A 170 -8.52 13.05 39.73
CA ASP A 170 -8.66 13.93 38.56
C ASP A 170 -8.60 13.13 37.25
N ARG A 171 -9.48 13.44 36.29
CA ARG A 171 -9.60 12.67 35.05
C ARG A 171 -8.51 13.03 34.05
N LEU A 172 -8.09 14.30 34.01
CA LEU A 172 -7.15 14.81 33.02
C LEU A 172 -5.81 14.06 33.04
N PRO A 173 -5.13 13.86 34.19
CA PRO A 173 -3.88 13.12 34.22
C PRO A 173 -4.03 11.67 33.73
N HIS A 174 -5.14 10.99 34.10
CA HIS A 174 -5.44 9.62 33.65
C HIS A 174 -5.69 9.53 32.14
N VAL A 175 -6.34 10.54 31.54
CA VAL A 175 -6.54 10.58 30.09
C VAL A 175 -5.22 10.87 29.38
N LEU A 176 -4.47 11.86 29.84
CA LEU A 176 -3.21 12.27 29.22
C LEU A 176 -2.14 11.18 29.31
N ILE A 177 -2.06 10.43 30.42
CA ILE A 177 -1.09 9.33 30.52
C ILE A 177 -1.43 8.18 29.56
N ARG A 178 -2.72 7.91 29.30
CA ARG A 178 -3.15 6.92 28.31
C ARG A 178 -2.86 7.38 26.88
N LEU A 179 -3.10 8.67 26.59
CA LEU A 179 -2.73 9.27 25.31
C LEU A 179 -1.20 9.26 25.11
N HIS A 180 -0.43 9.51 26.17
CA HIS A 180 1.02 9.46 26.16
C HIS A 180 1.57 8.05 25.90
N ALA A 181 1.04 7.03 26.59
CA ALA A 181 1.38 5.64 26.32
C ALA A 181 1.11 5.26 24.86
N ARG A 182 -0.06 5.67 24.33
CA ARG A 182 -0.41 5.47 22.93
C ARG A 182 0.53 6.22 21.98
N ALA A 183 0.95 7.44 22.31
CA ALA A 183 1.91 8.21 21.54
C ALA A 183 3.27 7.47 21.46
N CYS A 184 3.72 6.87 22.56
CA CYS A 184 4.94 6.06 22.58
C CYS A 184 4.84 4.83 21.67
N THR A 185 3.69 4.14 21.66
CA THR A 185 3.45 3.02 20.74
C THR A 185 3.50 3.48 19.29
N VAL A 186 2.77 4.55 18.94
CA VAL A 186 2.75 5.06 17.56
C VAL A 186 4.12 5.57 17.12
N ALA A 187 4.89 6.21 18.01
CA ALA A 187 6.26 6.62 17.71
C ALA A 187 7.19 5.43 17.42
N ASP A 188 7.00 4.30 18.13
CA ASP A 188 7.75 3.06 17.87
C ASP A 188 7.34 2.39 16.54
N GLU A 189 6.05 2.43 16.20
CA GLU A 189 5.56 2.00 14.88
C GLU A 189 6.21 2.84 13.78
N VAL A 190 6.25 4.17 13.94
CA VAL A 190 6.94 5.07 13.01
C VAL A 190 8.42 4.67 12.89
N LEU A 191 9.14 4.55 14.01
CA LEU A 191 10.56 4.20 14.01
C LEU A 191 10.82 2.87 13.27
N THR A 192 10.00 1.85 13.54
CA THR A 192 10.06 0.53 12.91
C THR A 192 9.84 0.63 11.39
N LEU A 193 8.83 1.39 10.95
CA LEU A 193 8.54 1.59 9.53
C LEU A 193 9.67 2.34 8.82
N LEU A 194 10.28 3.33 9.48
CA LEU A 194 11.43 4.07 8.93
C LEU A 194 12.68 3.20 8.80
N GLN A 195 12.94 2.32 9.77
CA GLN A 195 14.03 1.34 9.71
C GLN A 195 13.79 0.30 8.61
N ALA A 196 12.53 -0.06 8.36
CA ALA A 196 12.14 -0.99 7.31
C ALA A 196 12.02 -0.37 5.90
N GLY A 197 12.13 0.96 5.77
CA GLY A 197 12.08 1.65 4.47
C GLY A 197 10.66 1.97 3.97
N PHE A 198 9.68 2.11 4.87
CA PHE A 198 8.29 2.43 4.56
C PHE A 198 7.94 3.87 5.01
N ALA A 199 8.58 4.86 4.40
CA ALA A 199 8.43 6.27 4.79
C ALA A 199 6.99 6.82 4.67
N ASP A 200 6.26 6.49 3.61
CA ASP A 200 4.87 6.94 3.44
C ASP A 200 3.94 6.33 4.51
N ALA A 201 4.15 5.05 4.85
CA ALA A 201 3.42 4.40 5.94
C ALA A 201 3.77 5.01 7.31
N ALA A 202 5.05 5.33 7.52
CA ALA A 202 5.51 6.06 8.71
C ALA A 202 4.87 7.44 8.80
N MET A 203 4.71 8.16 7.68
CA MET A 203 4.01 9.45 7.63
C MET A 203 2.52 9.30 7.97
N ALA A 204 1.87 8.24 7.50
CA ALA A 204 0.49 7.90 7.89
C ALA A 204 0.36 7.58 9.38
N ARG A 205 1.36 6.92 9.99
CA ARG A 205 1.42 6.73 11.46
C ARG A 205 1.67 8.04 12.20
N TRP A 206 2.54 8.90 11.68
CA TRP A 206 2.75 10.23 12.24
C TRP A 206 1.44 11.05 12.28
N ARG A 207 0.56 10.94 11.27
CA ARG A 207 -0.79 11.55 11.33
C ARG A 207 -1.54 11.19 12.62
N THR A 208 -1.50 9.92 13.02
CA THR A 208 -2.13 9.45 14.26
C THR A 208 -1.45 10.06 15.47
N LEU A 209 -0.11 10.14 15.48
CA LEU A 209 0.64 10.77 16.55
C LEU A 209 0.33 12.28 16.68
N HIS A 210 0.13 12.97 15.55
CA HIS A 210 -0.31 14.37 15.52
C HIS A 210 -1.71 14.55 16.09
N GLU A 211 -2.66 13.65 15.77
CA GLU A 211 -3.99 13.66 16.40
C GLU A 211 -3.92 13.48 17.91
N ILE A 212 -3.03 12.60 18.39
CA ILE A 212 -2.76 12.43 19.81
C ILE A 212 -2.17 13.71 20.40
N ALA A 213 -1.19 14.34 19.74
CA ALA A 213 -0.58 15.59 20.22
C ALA A 213 -1.59 16.73 20.34
N VAL A 214 -2.41 16.95 19.31
CA VAL A 214 -3.48 17.96 19.32
C VAL A 214 -4.49 17.68 20.43
N THR A 215 -4.92 16.43 20.58
CA THR A 215 -5.86 16.03 21.64
C THR A 215 -5.26 16.25 23.02
N SER A 216 -4.01 15.84 23.25
CA SER A 216 -3.32 16.01 24.52
C SER A 216 -3.15 17.47 24.91
N LEU A 217 -2.73 18.33 23.96
CA LEU A 217 -2.60 19.76 24.22
C LEU A 217 -3.95 20.42 24.47
N PHE A 218 -4.97 20.10 23.67
CA PHE A 218 -6.32 20.63 23.89
C PHE A 218 -6.84 20.27 25.29
N LEU A 219 -6.71 19.01 25.70
CA LEU A 219 -7.15 18.57 27.02
C LEU A 219 -6.36 19.25 28.14
N GLN A 220 -5.05 19.39 27.98
CA GLN A 220 -4.18 20.08 28.94
C GLN A 220 -4.56 21.57 29.07
N GLU A 221 -4.85 22.26 27.96
CA GLU A 221 -5.25 23.68 27.94
C GLU A 221 -6.65 23.91 28.52
N HIS A 222 -7.59 22.96 28.35
CA HIS A 222 -8.99 23.11 28.76
C HIS A 222 -9.39 22.35 30.04
N GLY A 223 -8.46 21.61 30.63
CA GLY A 223 -8.59 21.06 31.98
C GLY A 223 -9.58 19.90 32.15
N GLU A 224 -9.96 19.66 33.41
CA GLU A 224 -10.85 18.58 33.84
C GLU A 224 -12.17 18.51 33.08
N THR A 225 -12.79 19.66 32.79
CA THR A 225 -14.09 19.65 32.11
C THR A 225 -13.99 19.13 30.68
N ALA A 226 -12.87 19.39 29.98
CA ALA A 226 -12.63 18.84 28.65
C ALA A 226 -12.32 17.34 28.72
N ALA A 227 -11.56 16.89 29.72
CA ALA A 227 -11.29 15.48 29.96
C ALA A 227 -12.58 14.69 30.24
N GLU A 228 -13.50 15.25 31.03
CA GLU A 228 -14.82 14.64 31.27
C GLU A 228 -15.63 14.51 29.98
N ARG A 229 -15.70 15.57 29.17
CA ARG A 229 -16.41 15.55 27.88
C ARG A 229 -15.80 14.54 26.92
N PHE A 230 -14.47 14.47 26.85
CA PHE A 230 -13.73 13.53 26.02
C PHE A 230 -14.06 12.08 26.37
N LEU A 231 -13.98 11.72 27.66
CA LEU A 231 -14.34 10.38 28.13
C LEU A 231 -15.81 10.05 27.88
N ALA A 232 -16.72 11.00 28.15
CA ALA A 232 -18.14 10.78 27.95
C ALA A 232 -18.55 10.60 26.48
N HIS A 233 -17.69 11.00 25.53
CA HIS A 233 -17.95 10.93 24.10
C HIS A 233 -17.85 9.51 23.55
N GLU A 234 -17.19 8.59 24.27
CA GLU A 234 -17.16 7.16 23.95
C GLU A 234 -18.56 6.60 23.67
N ALA A 235 -19.56 7.00 24.46
CA ALA A 235 -20.95 6.56 24.28
C ALA A 235 -21.54 6.90 22.90
N ILE A 236 -21.08 7.99 22.27
CA ILE A 236 -21.48 8.37 20.92
C ILE A 236 -20.97 7.36 19.90
N ASP A 237 -19.71 6.97 20.02
CA ASP A 237 -19.07 6.02 19.09
C ASP A 237 -19.54 4.58 19.33
N GLU A 238 -19.76 4.18 20.59
CA GLU A 238 -20.42 2.90 20.92
C GLU A 238 -21.79 2.77 20.26
N LEU A 239 -22.62 3.82 20.33
CA LEU A 239 -23.95 3.79 19.71
C LEU A 239 -23.85 3.74 18.18
N LYS A 240 -22.90 4.45 17.56
CA LYS A 240 -22.67 4.37 16.11
C LYS A 240 -22.22 2.96 15.70
N ALA A 241 -21.26 2.38 16.42
CA ALA A 241 -20.75 1.03 16.18
C ALA A 241 -21.87 -0.02 16.34
N ALA A 242 -22.66 0.06 17.41
CA ALA A 242 -23.79 -0.83 17.64
C ALA A 242 -24.82 -0.76 16.50
N ARG A 243 -25.12 0.44 15.97
CA ARG A 243 -26.02 0.62 14.84
C ARG A 243 -25.46 0.01 13.54
N LEU A 244 -24.17 0.22 13.28
CA LEU A 244 -23.48 -0.36 12.11
C LEU A 244 -23.46 -1.89 12.19
N HIS A 245 -23.09 -2.45 13.34
CA HIS A 245 -23.16 -3.89 13.60
C HIS A 245 -24.57 -4.41 13.36
N GLN A 246 -25.59 -3.77 13.96
CA GLN A 246 -26.97 -4.18 13.83
C GLN A 246 -27.47 -4.18 12.38
N LYS A 247 -27.02 -3.20 11.58
CA LYS A 247 -27.35 -3.05 10.15
C LYS A 247 -26.75 -4.17 9.30
N HIS A 248 -25.51 -4.59 9.59
CA HIS A 248 -24.77 -5.53 8.75
C HIS A 248 -24.74 -6.97 9.28
N ALA A 249 -25.16 -7.21 10.53
CA ALA A 249 -25.08 -8.50 11.21
C ALA A 249 -25.62 -9.68 10.38
N ARG A 250 -26.81 -9.53 9.76
CA ARG A 250 -27.41 -10.59 8.94
C ARG A 250 -26.55 -10.97 7.73
N ARG A 251 -25.98 -9.98 7.04
CA ARG A 251 -25.15 -10.21 5.84
C ARG A 251 -23.78 -10.80 6.19
N LEU A 252 -23.26 -10.47 7.37
CA LEU A 252 -21.96 -10.95 7.87
C LEU A 252 -22.07 -12.28 8.65
N GLY A 253 -23.27 -12.84 8.83
CA GLY A 253 -23.46 -14.03 9.67
C GLY A 253 -23.19 -13.80 11.16
N LEU A 254 -23.18 -12.55 11.62
CA LEU A 254 -22.91 -12.19 13.01
C LEU A 254 -24.18 -12.20 13.87
N LYS A 255 -24.02 -12.50 15.17
CA LYS A 255 -25.12 -12.42 16.15
C LYS A 255 -25.63 -10.98 16.26
N ARG A 256 -26.94 -10.79 16.17
CA ARG A 256 -27.59 -9.48 16.35
C ARG A 256 -27.52 -9.05 17.82
N LEU A 257 -27.37 -7.75 18.05
CA LEU A 257 -27.44 -7.17 19.38
C LEU A 257 -28.89 -7.21 19.88
N HIS A 258 -29.09 -7.28 21.19
CA HIS A 258 -30.43 -7.24 21.77
C HIS A 258 -30.98 -5.81 21.71
N ARG A 259 -32.28 -5.66 21.43
CA ARG A 259 -32.93 -4.35 21.33
C ARG A 259 -32.77 -3.52 22.61
N ARG A 260 -32.84 -4.18 23.78
CA ARG A 260 -32.64 -3.53 25.09
C ARG A 260 -31.25 -2.88 25.22
N ASP A 261 -30.20 -3.48 24.65
CA ASP A 261 -28.83 -2.95 24.73
C ASP A 261 -28.69 -1.68 23.88
N ILE A 262 -29.23 -1.72 22.67
CA ILE A 262 -29.27 -0.54 21.78
C ILE A 262 -30.06 0.59 22.43
N ASP A 263 -31.22 0.28 23.03
CA ASP A 263 -32.04 1.29 23.68
C ASP A 263 -31.40 1.84 24.96
N ARG A 264 -30.59 1.03 25.68
CA ARG A 264 -29.73 1.49 26.78
C ARG A 264 -28.69 2.50 26.26
N LEU A 265 -27.96 2.18 25.20
CA LEU A 265 -26.98 3.10 24.60
C LEU A 265 -27.63 4.41 24.13
N LYS A 266 -28.82 4.33 23.50
CA LYS A 266 -29.60 5.54 23.15
C LYS A 266 -29.96 6.40 24.35
N ARG A 267 -30.31 5.80 25.50
CA ARG A 267 -30.59 6.55 26.74
C ARG A 267 -29.34 7.25 27.26
N ILE A 268 -28.21 6.54 27.29
CA ILE A 268 -26.92 7.10 27.71
C ILE A 268 -26.56 8.31 26.83
N VAL A 269 -26.60 8.16 25.50
CA VAL A 269 -26.30 9.25 24.56
C VAL A 269 -27.24 10.44 24.74
N ARG A 270 -28.55 10.21 24.90
CA ARG A 270 -29.50 11.31 25.16
C ARG A 270 -29.16 12.08 26.44
N LYS A 271 -28.81 11.37 27.52
CA LYS A 271 -28.38 12.00 28.77
C LYS A 271 -27.11 12.85 28.55
N ARG A 272 -26.10 12.34 27.84
CA ARG A 272 -24.87 13.10 27.54
C ARG A 272 -25.12 14.34 26.70
N ILE A 273 -25.99 14.25 25.69
CA ILE A 273 -26.38 15.41 24.87
C ILE A 273 -27.14 16.44 25.71
N ALA A 274 -28.02 16.01 26.62
CA ALA A 274 -28.69 16.92 27.53
C ALA A 274 -27.71 17.64 28.49
N THR A 275 -26.65 16.96 28.92
CA THR A 275 -25.61 17.54 29.79
C THR A 275 -24.65 18.49 29.05
N PHE A 276 -24.16 18.09 27.87
CA PHE A 276 -23.08 18.82 27.18
C PHE A 276 -23.56 19.69 26.00
N GLY A 277 -24.85 19.62 25.66
CA GLY A 277 -25.44 20.37 24.57
C GLY A 277 -25.56 19.58 23.25
N PRO A 278 -26.33 20.11 22.28
CA PRO A 278 -26.64 19.43 21.02
C PRO A 278 -25.40 19.15 20.16
N GLY A 279 -24.39 20.02 20.20
CA GLY A 279 -23.13 19.87 19.48
C GLY A 279 -22.34 18.62 19.84
N PHE A 280 -22.58 18.03 21.03
CA PHE A 280 -21.88 16.84 21.53
C PHE A 280 -22.04 15.61 20.63
N ARG A 281 -23.11 15.55 19.83
CA ARG A 281 -23.39 14.44 18.90
C ARG A 281 -22.37 14.35 17.75
N SER A 282 -21.69 15.44 17.42
CA SER A 282 -20.71 15.51 16.33
C SER A 282 -19.46 14.68 16.65
N PRO A 283 -18.68 14.22 15.64
CA PRO A 283 -17.47 13.42 15.87
C PRO A 283 -16.42 14.07 16.80
N TYR A 284 -16.37 15.40 16.85
CA TYR A 284 -15.47 16.17 17.73
C TYR A 284 -16.25 17.01 18.75
N GLY A 285 -17.51 16.66 19.02
CA GLY A 285 -18.39 17.44 19.90
C GLY A 285 -17.90 17.55 21.35
N TRP A 286 -16.99 16.67 21.77
CA TRP A 286 -16.33 16.74 23.08
C TRP A 286 -15.44 17.98 23.25
N ALA A 287 -14.90 18.52 22.15
CA ALA A 287 -14.04 19.69 22.16
C ALA A 287 -14.83 21.01 22.23
N ALA A 288 -16.16 20.97 22.25
CA ALA A 288 -16.98 22.17 22.45
C ALA A 288 -16.77 22.76 23.86
N ASN A 289 -16.70 24.08 23.94
CA ASN A 289 -16.60 24.83 25.18
C ASN A 289 -17.99 25.32 25.64
N GLY A 290 -18.89 24.37 25.87
CA GLY A 290 -20.26 24.61 26.32
C GLY A 290 -21.33 24.45 25.24
N PRO A 291 -22.62 24.63 25.58
CA PRO A 291 -23.75 24.20 24.75
C PRO A 291 -23.96 25.00 23.45
N SER A 292 -23.48 26.25 23.38
CA SER A 292 -23.58 27.12 22.21
C SER A 292 -22.40 26.96 21.24
N ASP A 293 -21.32 26.30 21.68
CA ASP A 293 -20.13 26.11 20.87
C ASP A 293 -20.22 24.84 20.02
N HIS A 294 -19.76 24.95 18.77
CA HIS A 294 -19.91 23.90 17.77
C HIS A 294 -18.57 23.63 17.08
N VAL A 295 -18.12 22.37 17.20
CA VAL A 295 -16.89 21.88 16.56
C VAL A 295 -17.25 21.07 15.33
N ARG A 296 -16.89 21.58 14.15
CA ARG A 296 -17.26 20.99 12.84
C ARG A 296 -16.36 19.84 12.43
N GLY A 297 -15.11 19.85 12.87
CA GLY A 297 -14.12 18.85 12.49
C GLY A 297 -12.84 18.97 13.28
N PHE A 298 -11.88 18.08 13.00
CA PHE A 298 -10.57 18.08 13.66
C PHE A 298 -9.81 19.40 13.51
N ASP A 299 -9.97 20.09 12.38
CA ASP A 299 -9.38 21.41 12.11
C ASP A 299 -9.81 22.47 13.15
N ASP A 300 -11.06 22.40 13.63
CA ASP A 300 -11.54 23.30 14.67
C ASP A 300 -10.85 23.01 16.03
N VAL A 301 -10.48 21.75 16.29
CA VAL A 301 -9.70 21.36 17.48
C VAL A 301 -8.25 21.82 17.31
N GLU A 302 -7.64 21.61 16.15
CA GLU A 302 -6.28 22.07 15.84
C GLU A 302 -6.13 23.59 16.05
N ARG A 303 -7.10 24.39 15.60
CA ARG A 303 -7.09 25.85 15.78
C ARG A 303 -7.23 26.33 17.22
N ARG A 304 -7.71 25.48 18.11
CA ARG A 304 -7.79 25.77 19.54
C ARG A 304 -6.50 25.43 20.27
N THR A 305 -5.53 24.83 19.58
CA THR A 305 -4.19 24.54 20.09
C THR A 305 -3.14 25.36 19.34
N SER A 306 -1.89 25.33 19.81
CA SER A 306 -0.75 25.93 19.10
C SER A 306 -0.32 25.19 17.81
N LEU A 307 -1.01 24.10 17.40
CA LEU A 307 -0.57 23.21 16.32
C LEU A 307 -1.25 23.43 14.96
N SER A 308 -2.12 24.42 14.81
CA SER A 308 -2.85 24.69 13.56
C SER A 308 -1.97 24.85 12.31
N HIS A 309 -0.74 25.34 12.47
CA HIS A 309 0.24 25.48 11.40
C HIS A 309 0.70 24.15 10.76
N TRP A 310 0.48 23.01 11.43
CA TRP A 310 0.79 21.68 10.88
C TRP A 310 -0.29 21.15 9.93
N ARG A 311 -1.44 21.83 9.79
CA ARG A 311 -2.58 21.39 8.98
C ARG A 311 -2.23 20.97 7.55
N PRO A 312 -1.39 21.70 6.78
CA PRO A 312 -1.01 21.25 5.44
C PRO A 312 -0.31 19.89 5.44
N SER A 313 0.54 19.67 6.45
CA SER A 313 1.28 18.41 6.59
C SER A 313 0.40 17.26 7.06
N TYR A 314 -0.51 17.53 7.99
CA TYR A 314 -1.53 16.56 8.41
C TYR A 314 -2.39 16.12 7.22
N LYS A 315 -2.83 17.07 6.38
CA LYS A 315 -3.61 16.77 5.16
C LYS A 315 -2.81 15.93 4.18
N ALA A 316 -1.53 16.27 3.94
CA ALA A 316 -0.66 15.46 3.09
C ALA A 316 -0.46 14.03 3.62
N ALA A 317 -0.22 13.86 4.93
CA ALA A 317 -0.14 12.55 5.56
C ALA A 317 -1.42 11.72 5.43
N SER A 318 -2.57 12.40 5.35
CA SER A 318 -3.88 11.76 5.19
C SER A 318 -4.08 11.14 3.80
N HIS A 319 -3.40 11.66 2.77
CA HIS A 319 -3.48 11.09 1.43
C HIS A 319 -3.01 9.64 1.43
N GLN A 320 -1.97 9.30 2.19
CA GLN A 320 -1.42 7.94 2.29
C GLN A 320 -2.32 6.94 3.06
N VAL A 321 -3.42 7.41 3.67
CA VAL A 321 -4.40 6.56 4.37
C VAL A 321 -5.58 6.19 3.47
N HIS A 322 -5.95 7.07 2.54
CA HIS A 322 -7.12 6.88 1.69
C HIS A 322 -6.69 6.45 0.28
N ALA A 323 -7.42 5.51 -0.32
CA ALA A 323 -7.24 5.10 -1.72
C ALA A 323 -7.68 6.22 -2.69
N THR A 324 -6.91 7.31 -2.69
CA THR A 324 -7.12 8.52 -3.49
C THR A 324 -6.01 8.66 -4.52
N PRO A 325 -6.22 9.42 -5.60
CA PRO A 325 -5.16 9.71 -6.58
C PRO A 325 -3.88 10.24 -5.93
N ASN A 326 -3.99 11.10 -4.91
CA ASN A 326 -2.82 11.63 -4.21
C ASN A 326 -1.98 10.53 -3.55
N ALA A 327 -2.61 9.47 -3.03
CA ALA A 327 -1.92 8.30 -2.48
C ALA A 327 -1.11 7.53 -3.54
N MET A 328 -1.44 7.68 -4.83
CA MET A 328 -0.75 7.02 -5.95
C MET A 328 0.38 7.86 -6.55
N PHE A 329 0.35 9.19 -6.37
CA PHE A 329 1.26 10.11 -7.08
C PHE A 329 2.15 10.97 -6.16
N GLU A 330 1.80 11.15 -4.89
CA GLU A 330 2.53 12.00 -3.93
C GLU A 330 3.33 11.18 -2.91
N TRP A 331 4.36 10.45 -3.36
CA TRP A 331 5.20 9.65 -2.46
C TRP A 331 6.45 10.38 -2.01
N ILE A 332 6.68 10.37 -0.70
CA ILE A 332 7.94 10.88 -0.12
C ILE A 332 9.08 9.86 -0.29
N ALA A 333 8.75 8.59 -0.55
CA ALA A 333 9.69 7.52 -0.78
C ALA A 333 10.31 7.49 -2.19
N VAL A 334 9.97 8.42 -3.10
CA VAL A 334 10.48 8.42 -4.49
C VAL A 334 10.99 9.80 -4.88
N TYR A 335 12.06 9.86 -5.69
CA TYR A 335 12.49 11.11 -6.35
C TYR A 335 12.20 11.04 -7.85
N GLY A 336 11.24 11.84 -8.33
CA GLY A 336 10.93 11.96 -9.76
C GLY A 336 9.82 11.02 -10.24
N SER A 337 9.73 10.83 -11.56
CA SER A 337 8.62 10.17 -12.25
C SER A 337 8.90 8.69 -12.59
N ASP A 338 9.76 7.99 -11.83
CA ASP A 338 10.29 6.65 -12.19
C ASP A 338 9.29 5.49 -11.99
N GLY A 339 7.98 5.76 -12.13
CA GLY A 339 6.92 4.78 -12.02
C GLY A 339 6.55 4.41 -10.58
N PRO A 340 5.57 3.49 -10.42
CA PRO A 340 5.09 3.09 -9.10
C PRO A 340 6.14 2.25 -8.33
N LEU A 341 6.29 2.52 -7.03
CA LEU A 341 7.14 1.87 -6.06
C LEU A 341 6.27 0.89 -5.29
N GLY A 342 6.42 -0.40 -5.60
CA GLY A 342 5.70 -1.47 -4.91
C GLY A 342 6.39 -1.97 -3.63
N GLY A 343 7.46 -1.33 -3.17
CA GLY A 343 8.36 -1.86 -2.15
C GLY A 343 9.08 -0.82 -1.32
N ARG A 344 10.13 -1.27 -0.62
CA ARG A 344 10.90 -0.45 0.33
C ARG A 344 11.71 0.63 -0.39
N SER A 345 11.90 1.76 0.27
CA SER A 345 12.77 2.84 -0.19
C SER A 345 13.66 3.36 0.92
N MET A 346 14.86 3.80 0.53
CA MET A 346 15.77 4.50 1.44
C MET A 346 15.49 6.00 1.55
N LEU A 347 14.48 6.50 0.85
CA LEU A 347 14.12 7.92 0.74
C LEU A 347 12.98 8.26 1.71
N GLY A 348 12.70 9.56 1.86
CA GLY A 348 11.49 10.02 2.57
C GLY A 348 11.52 9.93 4.09
N VAL A 349 12.63 9.53 4.71
CA VAL A 349 12.70 9.30 6.17
C VAL A 349 12.64 10.58 7.00
N ALA A 350 13.19 11.68 6.47
CA ALA A 350 13.44 12.88 7.25
C ALA A 350 12.17 13.51 7.82
N ASP A 351 11.13 13.69 7.01
CA ASP A 351 9.87 14.30 7.42
C ASP A 351 9.16 13.53 8.53
N PRO A 352 8.81 12.23 8.35
CA PRO A 352 8.17 11.46 9.40
C PRO A 352 9.04 11.36 10.67
N GLY A 353 10.37 11.25 10.54
CA GLY A 353 11.28 11.23 11.69
C GLY A 353 11.27 12.53 12.50
N GLN A 354 11.42 13.67 11.82
CA GLN A 354 11.37 15.02 12.43
C GLN A 354 10.06 15.25 13.15
N ARG A 355 8.94 14.98 12.47
CA ARG A 355 7.63 15.29 12.99
C ARG A 355 7.24 14.37 14.15
N THR A 356 7.71 13.13 14.12
CA THR A 356 7.55 12.21 15.26
C THR A 356 8.30 12.71 16.48
N ALA A 357 9.54 13.18 16.33
CA ALA A 357 10.28 13.78 17.45
C ALA A 357 9.54 14.98 18.06
N ILE A 358 8.98 15.86 17.21
CA ILE A 358 8.21 17.04 17.64
C ILE A 358 6.93 16.63 18.38
N SER A 359 6.09 15.81 17.76
CA SER A 359 4.80 15.41 18.33
C SER A 359 4.98 14.58 19.61
N LEU A 360 6.01 13.70 19.67
CA LEU A 360 6.34 12.96 20.89
C LEU A 360 6.75 13.89 22.02
N ASN A 361 7.63 14.87 21.74
CA ASN A 361 8.04 15.86 22.73
C ASN A 361 6.85 16.71 23.24
N GLN A 362 5.91 17.07 22.36
CA GLN A 362 4.69 17.81 22.72
C GLN A 362 3.74 17.01 23.62
N VAL A 363 3.48 15.75 23.28
CA VAL A 363 2.62 14.88 24.11
C VAL A 363 3.24 14.67 25.50
N THR A 364 4.55 14.47 25.56
CA THR A 364 5.29 14.32 26.82
C THR A 364 5.21 15.58 27.67
N ALA A 365 5.41 16.76 27.07
CA ALA A 365 5.26 18.02 27.78
C ALA A 365 3.83 18.22 28.31
N ALA A 366 2.81 17.87 27.52
CA ALA A 366 1.42 18.00 27.92
C ALA A 366 1.12 17.18 29.18
N VAL A 367 1.45 15.88 29.20
CA VAL A 367 1.21 15.04 30.39
C VAL A 367 2.07 15.46 31.58
N ALA A 368 3.34 15.83 31.36
CA ALA A 368 4.26 16.19 32.44
C ALA A 368 3.88 17.50 33.15
N THR A 369 3.03 18.34 32.55
CA THR A 369 2.68 19.66 33.06
C THR A 369 1.18 19.83 33.35
N CYS A 370 0.39 18.76 33.24
CA CYS A 370 -1.08 18.86 33.29
C CYS A 370 -1.71 18.91 34.68
N GLY A 371 -1.00 18.47 35.72
CA GLY A 371 -1.64 18.10 36.98
C GLY A 371 -0.87 18.50 38.22
N LYS A 372 -1.51 18.29 39.37
CA LYS A 372 -0.88 18.36 40.69
C LYS A 372 -0.36 16.96 41.09
N PRO A 373 0.77 16.88 41.83
CA PRO A 373 1.64 18.00 42.19
C PRO A 373 2.38 18.57 40.98
N SER A 374 2.83 19.82 41.10
CA SER A 374 3.61 20.51 40.07
C SER A 374 4.82 19.69 39.63
N PRO A 375 5.32 19.90 38.39
CA PRO A 375 6.49 19.18 37.89
C PRO A 375 7.68 19.26 38.86
N THR A 376 8.30 18.12 39.16
CA THR A 376 9.53 18.06 39.95
C THR A 376 10.70 18.65 39.16
N PHE A 377 11.82 18.97 39.83
CA PHE A 377 13.05 19.38 39.14
C PHE A 377 13.47 18.37 38.07
N ASP A 378 13.45 17.07 38.41
CA ASP A 378 13.80 15.99 37.47
C ASP A 378 12.86 15.94 36.26
N THR A 379 11.57 16.21 36.46
CA THR A 379 10.59 16.30 35.37
C THR A 379 10.95 17.45 34.43
N VAL A 380 11.22 18.64 34.98
CA VAL A 380 11.59 19.83 34.20
C VAL A 380 12.92 19.64 33.47
N LEU A 381 13.91 19.05 34.14
CA LEU A 381 15.21 18.73 33.55
C LEU A 381 15.06 17.73 32.41
N THR A 382 14.28 16.65 32.61
CA THR A 382 14.00 15.66 31.56
C THR A 382 13.30 16.28 30.35
N LEU A 383 12.31 17.16 30.56
CA LEU A 383 11.66 17.90 29.47
C LEU A 383 12.65 18.81 28.71
N LYS A 384 13.60 19.44 29.41
CA LYS A 384 14.65 20.25 28.78
C LYS A 384 15.58 19.39 27.94
N ILE A 385 16.00 18.23 28.45
CA ILE A 385 16.81 17.23 27.73
C ILE A 385 16.05 16.76 26.49
N LEU A 386 14.78 16.37 26.61
CA LEU A 386 13.95 15.93 25.49
C LEU A 386 13.81 17.02 24.41
N ARG A 387 13.67 18.29 24.80
CA ARG A 387 13.64 19.41 23.85
C ARG A 387 14.97 19.55 23.08
N LEU A 388 16.11 19.44 23.74
CA LEU A 388 17.42 19.44 23.09
C LEU A 388 17.62 18.20 22.19
N ALA A 389 17.17 17.04 22.66
CA ALA A 389 17.13 15.79 21.91
C ALA A 389 16.18 15.84 20.70
N CYS A 390 15.13 16.66 20.75
CA CYS A 390 14.27 16.93 19.61
C CYS A 390 14.99 17.79 18.57
N THR A 391 15.58 18.91 18.99
CA THR A 391 16.23 19.89 18.09
C THR A 391 17.28 19.25 17.21
N GLU A 392 18.17 18.42 17.76
CA GLU A 392 19.17 17.79 16.90
C GLU A 392 18.75 16.46 16.28
N ALA A 393 17.63 15.85 16.70
CA ALA A 393 17.04 14.77 15.90
C ALA A 393 16.59 15.38 14.57
N ILE A 394 15.99 16.57 14.63
CA ILE A 394 15.64 17.35 13.45
C ILE A 394 16.88 17.65 12.61
N ASN A 395 17.95 18.19 13.22
CA ASN A 395 19.18 18.50 12.49
C ASN A 395 19.81 17.26 11.85
N ASP A 396 19.85 16.13 12.56
CA ASP A 396 20.40 14.86 12.04
C ASP A 396 19.61 14.34 10.84
N PHE A 397 18.27 14.43 10.88
CA PHE A 397 17.42 14.05 9.74
C PHE A 397 17.63 15.00 8.55
N ILE A 398 17.75 16.31 8.79
CA ILE A 398 18.04 17.31 7.74
C ILE A 398 19.41 17.07 7.11
N GLU A 399 20.44 16.81 7.92
CA GLU A 399 21.80 16.52 7.44
C GLU A 399 21.80 15.28 6.53
N ALA A 400 21.18 14.19 6.99
CA ALA A 400 21.06 12.94 6.24
C ALA A 400 20.29 13.13 4.93
N HIS A 401 19.19 13.89 4.96
CA HIS A 401 18.40 14.22 3.78
C HIS A 401 19.20 15.01 2.74
N ARG A 402 19.89 16.07 3.16
CA ARG A 402 20.73 16.89 2.27
C ARG A 402 21.86 16.06 1.65
N LYS A 403 22.50 15.18 2.43
CA LYS A 403 23.52 14.25 1.93
C LYS A 403 22.95 13.33 0.84
N GLN A 404 21.73 12.82 1.04
CA GLN A 404 21.06 11.97 0.07
C GLN A 404 20.69 12.71 -1.22
N GLN A 405 20.14 13.92 -1.13
CA GLN A 405 19.84 14.75 -2.30
C GLN A 405 21.10 15.03 -3.14
N ARG A 406 22.23 15.36 -2.50
CA ARG A 406 23.50 15.58 -3.19
C ARG A 406 23.99 14.34 -3.94
N LEU A 407 23.86 13.15 -3.32
CA LEU A 407 24.24 11.88 -3.96
C LEU A 407 23.36 11.58 -5.18
N LEU A 408 22.05 11.80 -5.07
CA LEU A 408 21.11 11.59 -6.18
C LEU A 408 21.35 12.58 -7.33
N ALA A 409 21.61 13.84 -7.02
CA ALA A 409 21.94 14.85 -8.03
C ALA A 409 23.23 14.49 -8.79
N LYS A 410 24.27 14.00 -8.08
CA LYS A 410 25.50 13.50 -8.72
C LYS A 410 25.23 12.30 -9.62
N HIS A 411 24.37 11.37 -9.21
CA HIS A 411 24.03 10.20 -9.99
C HIS A 411 23.27 10.57 -11.27
N ARG A 412 22.26 11.45 -11.18
CA ARG A 412 21.51 11.95 -12.34
C ARG A 412 22.39 12.66 -13.37
N ARG A 413 23.44 13.38 -12.94
CA ARG A 413 24.40 14.02 -13.84
C ARG A 413 25.29 13.00 -14.58
N ARG A 414 25.59 11.86 -13.96
CA ARG A 414 26.43 10.79 -14.55
C ARG A 414 25.65 9.86 -15.48
N THR A 415 24.33 9.80 -15.33
CA THR A 415 23.46 8.91 -16.09
C THR A 415 22.35 9.73 -16.74
N PRO A 416 22.64 10.53 -17.78
CA PRO A 416 21.59 11.26 -18.50
C PRO A 416 20.59 10.24 -19.08
N ARG A 417 19.29 10.45 -18.80
CA ARG A 417 18.22 9.62 -19.36
C ARG A 417 18.42 9.53 -20.88
N ARG A 418 18.66 8.33 -21.42
CA ARG A 418 18.47 8.06 -22.85
C ARG A 418 17.01 8.40 -23.14
N ARG A 419 16.80 9.44 -23.95
CA ARG A 419 15.47 9.90 -24.35
C ARG A 419 14.76 8.83 -25.18
#